data_AF-A0A2P6P1A6-F1
#
_entry.id   AF-A0A2P6P1A6-F1
#
_cell.length_a   1.000
_cell.length_b   1.000
_cell.length_c   1.000
_cell.angle_alpha   90.00
_cell.angle_beta   90.00
_cell.angle_gamma   90.00
#
_symmetry.space_group_name_H-M   'P 1'
#
loop_
_entity.id
_entity.type
_entity.pdbx_description
1 polymer ?
#
loop_
_entity_poly.entity_id
_entity_poly.type
_entity_poly.pdbx_seq_one_letter_code
_entity_poly.pdbx_strand_id
1 'polypeptide(L)'
;MVKSFHDAFFFYFWLIMIKISNGIILLLVDWRIRNMTIAFQLAVFALIATSLILLISVPVVFASPEGWSGNKNVVFSGTSLWIGLVFLVGILNSLIS
;
A
#
# COMPACT_ATOMS: atom_id res chain seq x y z
N MET A 1 44.79 22.47 6.09
CA MET A 1 45.95 21.97 5.31
C MET A 1 46.21 20.55 5.75
N VAL A 2 46.08 19.56 4.85
CA VAL A 2 46.33 18.15 5.17
C VAL A 2 47.80 18.00 5.57
N LYS A 3 48.07 17.48 6.77
CA LYS A 3 49.42 17.47 7.34
C LYS A 3 50.27 16.27 6.87
N SER A 4 49.67 15.24 6.30
CA SER A 4 50.36 14.03 5.83
C SER A 4 49.52 13.22 4.83
N PHE A 5 50.16 12.44 3.96
CA PHE A 5 49.50 11.45 3.09
C PHE A 5 48.63 10.47 3.88
N HIS A 6 49.05 10.12 5.10
CA HIS A 6 48.27 9.28 6.01
C HIS A 6 46.94 9.94 6.40
N ASP A 7 46.94 11.26 6.64
CA ASP A 7 45.74 12.02 6.98
C ASP A 7 44.78 12.14 5.79
N ALA A 8 45.33 12.29 4.57
CA ALA A 8 44.54 12.29 3.32
C ALA A 8 43.84 10.94 3.12
N PHE A 9 44.57 9.84 3.32
CA PHE A 9 44.04 8.49 3.19
C PHE A 9 42.90 8.24 4.18
N PHE A 10 43.10 8.59 5.45
CA PHE A 10 42.09 8.42 6.50
C PHE A 10 40.83 9.26 6.21
N PHE A 11 41.00 10.49 5.72
CA PHE A 11 39.90 11.38 5.34
C PHE A 11 39.09 10.83 4.17
N TYR A 12 39.75 10.32 3.13
CA TYR A 12 39.07 9.76 1.96
C TYR A 12 38.33 8.45 2.31
N PHE A 13 38.97 7.60 3.11
CA PHE A 13 38.36 6.39 3.65
C PHE A 13 37.12 6.72 4.51
N TRP A 14 37.21 7.73 5.37
CA TRP A 14 36.09 8.19 6.19
C TRP A 14 34.92 8.73 5.35
N LEU A 15 35.20 9.49 4.29
CA LEU A 15 34.19 9.97 3.34
C LEU A 15 33.48 8.82 2.60
N ILE A 16 34.23 7.79 2.20
CA ILE A 16 33.68 6.58 1.58
C ILE A 16 32.72 5.87 2.54
N MET A 17 33.12 5.70 3.81
CA MET A 17 32.29 5.05 4.83
C MET A 17 30.98 5.81 5.08
N ILE A 18 31.02 7.14 5.10
CA ILE A 18 29.81 7.98 5.20
C ILE A 18 28.90 7.79 3.99
N LYS A 19 29.46 7.76 2.78
CA LYS A 19 28.66 7.62 1.55
C LYS A 19 27.99 6.25 1.48
N ILE A 20 28.69 5.20 1.89
CA ILE A 20 28.14 3.83 2.02
C ILE A 20 27.04 3.79 3.08
N SER A 21 27.29 4.37 4.25
CA SER A 21 26.30 4.44 5.33
C SER A 21 25.02 5.15 4.90
N ASN A 22 25.14 6.32 4.27
CA ASN A 22 23.97 7.05 3.74
C ASN A 22 23.24 6.29 2.63
N GLY A 23 23.97 5.60 1.76
CA GLY A 23 23.38 4.74 0.73
C GLY A 23 22.58 3.57 1.32
N ILE A 24 23.11 2.91 2.35
CA ILE A 24 22.42 1.81 3.05
C ILE A 24 21.19 2.34 3.78
N ILE A 25 21.30 3.48 4.49
CA ILE A 25 20.16 4.10 5.16
C ILE A 25 19.06 4.43 4.15
N LEU A 26 19.42 4.97 2.98
CA LEU A 26 18.46 5.29 1.92
C LEU A 26 17.77 4.03 1.39
N LEU A 27 18.51 2.92 1.20
CA LEU A 27 17.93 1.64 0.77
C LEU A 27 17.01 1.03 1.84
N LEU A 28 17.38 1.13 3.12
CA LEU A 28 16.56 0.63 4.24
C LEU A 28 15.30 1.47 4.45
N VAL A 29 15.41 2.79 4.30
CA VAL A 29 14.27 3.72 4.33
C VAL A 29 13.37 3.48 3.11
N ASP A 30 13.91 3.37 1.91
CA ASP A 30 13.12 3.06 0.71
C ASP A 30 12.40 1.72 0.86
N TRP A 31 13.10 0.68 1.30
CA TRP A 31 12.50 -0.63 1.55
C TRP A 31 11.36 -0.58 2.56
N ARG A 32 11.52 0.18 3.65
CA ARG A 32 10.47 0.39 4.67
C ARG A 32 9.24 1.10 4.07
N ILE A 33 9.44 2.19 3.34
CA ILE A 33 8.35 3.01 2.78
C ILE A 33 7.62 2.29 1.64
N ARG A 34 8.37 1.58 0.79
CA ARG A 34 7.83 0.75 -0.30
C ARG A 34 6.90 -0.34 0.24
N ASN A 35 7.28 -1.00 1.34
CA ASN A 35 6.46 -2.07 1.92
C ASN A 35 5.10 -1.56 2.46
N MET A 36 5.07 -0.37 3.08
CA MET A 36 3.84 0.23 3.61
C MET A 36 2.90 0.71 2.48
N THR A 37 3.46 1.26 1.40
CA THR A 37 2.69 1.74 0.25
C THR A 37 2.11 0.61 -0.60
N ILE A 38 2.79 -0.54 -0.72
CA ILE A 38 2.30 -1.71 -1.45
C ILE A 38 1.00 -2.27 -0.82
N ALA A 39 0.94 -2.36 0.52
CA ALA A 39 -0.25 -2.86 1.22
C ALA A 39 -1.47 -1.94 0.99
N PHE A 40 -1.26 -0.62 0.98
CA PHE A 40 -2.30 0.35 0.69
C PHE A 40 -2.77 0.29 -0.76
N GLN A 41 -1.85 0.17 -1.72
CA GLN A 41 -2.18 -0.01 -3.13
C GLN A 41 -3.02 -1.27 -3.36
N LEU A 42 -2.68 -2.38 -2.69
CA LEU A 42 -3.47 -3.62 -2.73
C LEU A 42 -4.87 -3.44 -2.14
N ALA A 43 -5.00 -2.75 -1.01
CA ALA A 43 -6.31 -2.49 -0.40
C ALA A 43 -7.21 -1.61 -1.30
N VAL A 44 -6.63 -0.57 -1.91
CA VAL A 44 -7.34 0.29 -2.88
C VAL A 44 -7.73 -0.50 -4.14
N PHE A 45 -6.84 -1.35 -4.65
CA PHE A 45 -7.15 -2.22 -5.78
C PHE A 45 -8.32 -3.18 -5.47
N ALA A 46 -8.30 -3.82 -4.30
CA ALA A 46 -9.39 -4.67 -3.84
C ALA A 46 -10.70 -3.90 -3.71
N LEU A 47 -10.67 -2.67 -3.19
CA LEU A 47 -11.86 -1.81 -3.08
C LEU A 47 -12.44 -1.47 -4.47
N ILE A 48 -11.59 -1.14 -5.44
CA ILE A 48 -12.01 -0.86 -6.83
C ILE A 48 -12.63 -2.12 -7.46
N ALA A 49 -11.97 -3.27 -7.35
CA ALA A 49 -12.47 -4.53 -7.89
C ALA A 49 -13.84 -4.90 -7.29
N THR A 50 -13.97 -4.79 -5.96
CA THR A 50 -15.22 -5.06 -5.26
C THR A 50 -16.33 -4.08 -5.69
N SER A 51 -15.97 -2.81 -5.91
CA SER A 51 -16.91 -1.79 -6.40
C SER A 51 -17.43 -2.13 -7.80
N LEU A 52 -16.57 -2.58 -8.72
CA LEU A 52 -16.98 -3.01 -10.05
C LEU A 52 -17.89 -4.25 -10.02
N ILE A 53 -17.58 -5.20 -9.15
CA ILE A 53 -18.42 -6.39 -8.94
C ILE A 53 -19.80 -5.99 -8.42
N LEU A 54 -19.87 -5.10 -7.41
CA LEU A 54 -21.16 -4.61 -6.90
C LEU A 54 -21.92 -3.79 -7.95
N LEU A 55 -21.23 -2.96 -8.72
CA LEU A 55 -21.82 -2.15 -9.78
C LEU A 55 -22.55 -3.00 -10.82
N ILE A 56 -22.04 -4.19 -11.15
CA ILE A 56 -22.67 -5.10 -12.11
C ILE A 56 -23.67 -6.03 -11.40
N SER A 57 -23.29 -6.60 -10.26
CA SER A 57 -24.11 -7.60 -9.57
C SER A 57 -25.42 -7.03 -9.01
N VAL A 58 -25.41 -5.78 -8.53
CA VAL A 58 -26.60 -5.14 -7.95
C VAL A 58 -27.71 -4.96 -9.02
N PRO A 59 -27.48 -4.32 -10.18
CA PRO A 59 -28.46 -4.27 -11.26
C PRO A 59 -28.90 -5.65 -11.76
N VAL A 60 -27.98 -6.61 -11.88
CA VAL A 60 -28.28 -7.96 -12.37
C VAL A 60 -29.23 -8.69 -11.42
N VAL A 61 -28.98 -8.63 -10.11
CA VAL A 61 -29.85 -9.25 -9.09
C VAL A 61 -31.23 -8.60 -9.06
N PHE A 62 -31.31 -7.28 -9.27
CA PHE A 62 -32.59 -6.58 -9.32
C PHE A 62 -33.37 -6.77 -10.63
N ALA A 63 -32.69 -7.04 -11.75
CA ALA A 63 -33.32 -7.22 -13.05
C ALA A 63 -33.91 -8.64 -13.25
N SER A 64 -33.44 -9.65 -12.52
CA SER A 64 -33.94 -11.03 -12.66
C SER A 64 -35.27 -11.23 -11.89
N PRO A 65 -36.29 -11.86 -12.50
CA PRO A 65 -37.43 -12.38 -11.75
C PRO A 65 -36.90 -13.38 -10.71
N GLU A 66 -37.35 -13.24 -9.46
CA GLU A 66 -36.86 -13.94 -8.25
C GLU A 66 -35.40 -13.67 -7.81
N GLY A 67 -34.62 -12.86 -8.54
CA GLY A 67 -33.21 -12.59 -8.23
C GLY A 67 -33.00 -12.04 -6.82
N TRP A 68 -33.91 -11.19 -6.34
CA TRP A 68 -33.86 -10.66 -4.97
C TRP A 68 -34.05 -11.72 -3.89
N SER A 69 -34.98 -12.68 -4.06
CA SER A 69 -35.27 -13.68 -3.03
C SER A 69 -34.09 -14.64 -2.85
N GLY A 70 -33.49 -15.09 -3.95
CA GLY A 70 -32.36 -16.03 -3.93
C GLY A 70 -31.02 -15.40 -3.58
N ASN A 71 -30.75 -14.16 -4.02
CA ASN A 71 -29.40 -13.59 -3.97
C ASN A 71 -29.23 -12.48 -2.93
N LYS A 72 -30.25 -12.22 -2.09
CA LYS A 72 -30.23 -11.20 -1.04
C LYS A 72 -28.97 -11.26 -0.18
N ASN A 73 -28.60 -12.46 0.27
CA ASN A 73 -27.47 -12.65 1.17
C ASN A 73 -26.12 -12.34 0.48
N VAL A 74 -26.02 -12.58 -0.83
CA VAL A 74 -24.82 -12.27 -1.63
C VAL A 74 -24.65 -10.76 -1.80
N VAL A 75 -25.74 -10.04 -2.06
CA VAL A 75 -25.72 -8.57 -2.14
C VAL A 75 -25.36 -7.96 -0.78
N PHE A 76 -25.93 -8.48 0.31
CA PHE A 76 -25.60 -8.01 1.66
C PHE A 76 -24.16 -8.30 2.06
N SER A 77 -23.64 -9.49 1.79
CA SER A 77 -22.26 -9.85 2.11
C SER A 77 -21.24 -9.07 1.26
N GLY A 78 -21.55 -8.85 -0.02
CA GLY A 78 -20.72 -8.01 -0.89
C GLY A 78 -20.70 -6.55 -0.43
N THR A 79 -21.86 -6.00 -0.04
CA THR A 79 -21.96 -4.62 0.43
C THR A 79 -21.28 -4.44 1.79
N SER A 80 -21.43 -5.39 2.72
CA SER A 80 -20.75 -5.32 4.02
C SER A 80 -19.23 -5.42 3.87
N LEU A 81 -18.75 -6.30 2.98
CA LEU A 81 -17.33 -6.40 2.65
C LEU A 81 -16.82 -5.09 2.03
N TRP A 82 -17.57 -4.48 1.11
CA TRP A 82 -17.24 -3.18 0.53
C TRP A 82 -17.13 -2.08 1.58
N ILE A 83 -18.09 -1.96 2.50
CA ILE A 83 -18.02 -1.00 3.61
C ILE A 83 -16.78 -1.25 4.48
N GLY A 84 -16.50 -2.51 4.82
CA GLY A 84 -15.30 -2.88 5.58
C GLY A 84 -14.00 -2.47 4.89
N LEU A 85 -13.92 -2.66 3.57
CA LEU A 85 -12.78 -2.21 2.75
C LEU A 85 -12.63 -0.68 2.73
N VAL A 86 -13.74 0.09 2.67
CA VAL A 86 -13.68 1.55 2.76
C VAL A 86 -13.07 2.01 4.09
N PHE A 87 -13.52 1.44 5.20
CA PHE A 87 -12.93 1.74 6.52
C PHE A 87 -11.47 1.32 6.61
N LEU A 88 -11.13 0.12 6.10
CA LEU A 88 -9.76 -0.38 6.10
C LEU A 88 -8.82 0.56 5.33
N VAL A 89 -9.22 1.01 4.14
CA VAL A 89 -8.45 1.98 3.33
C VAL A 89 -8.28 3.30 4.09
N GLY A 90 -9.34 3.79 4.76
CA GLY A 90 -9.26 5.00 5.59
C GLY A 90 -8.27 4.87 6.75
N ILE A 91 -8.26 3.74 7.45
CA ILE A 91 -7.30 3.45 8.52
C ILE A 91 -5.88 3.38 7.96
N LEU A 92 -5.67 2.60 6.89
CA LEU A 92 -4.36 2.47 6.24
C LEU A 92 -3.84 3.84 5.76
N ASN A 93 -4.71 4.70 5.24
CA ASN A 93 -4.34 6.06 4.84
C ASN A 93 -3.79 6.88 6.02
N SER A 94 -4.40 6.77 7.20
CA SER A 94 -3.91 7.45 8.42
C SER A 94 -2.60 6.87 8.97
N LEU A 95 -2.24 5.63 8.64
CA LEU A 95 -1.00 4.99 9.09
C LEU A 95 0.19 5.27 8.17
N ILE A 96 -0.09 5.73 6.95
CA ILE A 96 0.91 6.00 5.90
C ILE A 96 1.21 7.48 5.76
N SER A 97 0.21 8.34 6.02
CA SER A 97 0.32 9.79 5.96
C SER A 97 1.16 10.39 7.10
#